data_AF-A0A973DX55-F1
#
_entry.id   AF-A0A973DX55-F1
#
_cell.length_a   1.000
_cell.length_b   1.000
_cell.length_c   1.000
_cell.angle_alpha   90.00
_cell.angle_beta   90.00
_cell.angle_gamma   90.00
#
_symmetry.space_group_name_H-M   'P 1'
#
loop_
_entity.id
_entity.type
_entity.pdbx_description
1 polymer ?
#
loop_
_entity_poly.entity_id
_entity_poly.type
_entity_poly.pdbx_seq_one_letter_code
_entity_poly.pdbx_strand_id
1 'polypeptide(L)'
;MGVLFSAVTTSKGRPVMNTLPNATPEKRQPVPSSAEFRAWVRASLDVLGVTASHIARRAGFKSRETLLVFLREDHRGIGLSNAHDISCVLHSEAKNQAVRLPEMGGR
;
A
#
# COMPACT_ATOMS: atom_id res chain seq x y z
N MET A 1 -28.44 -35.51 -46.21
CA MET A 1 -27.49 -34.40 -46.43
C MET A 1 -26.84 -34.06 -45.09
N GLY A 2 -25.53 -34.34 -44.98
CA GLY A 2 -24.55 -33.67 -44.10
C GLY A 2 -24.83 -33.49 -42.61
N VAL A 3 -24.31 -34.42 -41.80
CA VAL A 3 -23.86 -34.27 -40.41
C VAL A 3 -22.57 -33.39 -40.38
N LEU A 4 -22.20 -32.62 -39.35
CA LEU A 4 -21.50 -33.06 -38.13
C LEU A 4 -21.24 -31.83 -37.21
N PHE A 5 -21.74 -31.86 -35.98
CA PHE A 5 -21.07 -31.24 -34.82
C PHE A 5 -20.55 -32.40 -33.97
N SER A 6 -19.24 -32.62 -34.01
CA SER A 6 -18.51 -33.45 -33.03
C SER A 6 -17.85 -32.49 -32.03
N ALA A 7 -17.75 -32.77 -30.74
CA ALA A 7 -17.70 -34.05 -30.04
C ALA A 7 -18.18 -33.85 -28.58
N VAL A 8 -19.02 -34.73 -28.01
CA VAL A 8 -18.69 -35.98 -27.29
C VAL A 8 -18.02 -35.69 -25.91
N THR A 9 -18.81 -35.46 -24.86
CA THR A 9 -19.41 -36.38 -23.86
C THR A 9 -18.48 -36.90 -22.75
N THR A 10 -18.89 -36.57 -21.52
CA THR A 10 -19.10 -37.47 -20.37
C THR A 10 -17.88 -38.03 -19.63
N SER A 11 -17.85 -37.84 -18.31
CA SER A 11 -18.21 -38.95 -17.42
C SER A 11 -18.41 -38.49 -15.97
N LYS A 12 -19.67 -38.60 -15.54
CA LYS A 12 -20.21 -38.94 -14.20
C LYS A 12 -19.28 -38.85 -12.97
N GLY A 13 -19.78 -38.16 -11.93
CA GLY A 13 -19.90 -38.80 -10.62
C GLY A 13 -19.86 -37.94 -9.37
N ARG A 14 -21.06 -37.55 -8.90
CA ARG A 14 -21.53 -37.25 -7.53
C ARG A 14 -21.45 -35.82 -6.97
N PRO A 15 -22.56 -35.36 -6.32
CA PRO A 15 -22.70 -34.02 -5.76
C PRO A 15 -22.22 -33.99 -4.30
N VAL A 16 -21.44 -32.99 -3.95
CA VAL A 16 -21.33 -32.54 -2.55
C VAL A 16 -21.36 -31.04 -2.59
N MET A 17 -22.41 -30.49 -1.99
CA MET A 17 -22.55 -29.08 -1.67
C MET A 17 -21.30 -28.64 -0.92
N ASN A 18 -20.45 -27.88 -1.60
CA ASN A 18 -19.71 -26.83 -0.93
C ASN A 18 -20.12 -25.54 -1.62
N THR A 19 -21.18 -24.94 -1.07
CA THR A 19 -21.42 -23.51 -1.16
C THR A 19 -20.14 -22.84 -0.69
N LEU A 20 -19.22 -22.55 -1.60
CA LEU A 20 -18.20 -21.54 -1.35
C LEU A 20 -18.99 -20.23 -1.29
N PRO A 21 -19.13 -19.61 -0.11
CA PRO A 21 -19.91 -18.40 0.02
C PRO A 21 -19.22 -17.35 -0.83
N ASN A 22 -20.01 -16.72 -1.69
CA ASN A 22 -19.88 -15.33 -2.09
C ASN A 22 -18.46 -14.79 -1.85
N ALA A 23 -17.58 -14.93 -2.83
CA ALA A 23 -16.29 -14.23 -2.82
C ALA A 23 -16.61 -12.74 -2.76
N THR A 24 -16.70 -12.26 -1.52
CA THR A 24 -16.68 -10.85 -1.14
C THR A 24 -15.64 -10.21 -2.05
N PRO A 25 -15.95 -9.11 -2.76
CA PRO A 25 -14.94 -8.44 -3.57
C PRO A 25 -13.76 -8.16 -2.65
N GLU A 26 -12.69 -8.95 -2.82
CA GLU A 26 -11.48 -8.79 -2.04
C GLU A 26 -11.05 -7.35 -2.27
N LYS A 27 -11.19 -6.59 -1.18
CA LYS A 27 -10.94 -5.17 -1.07
C LYS A 27 -9.47 -5.01 -1.46
N ARG A 28 -9.19 -4.88 -2.77
CA ARG A 28 -7.87 -4.54 -3.31
C ARG A 28 -7.43 -3.37 -2.48
N GLN A 29 -6.47 -3.60 -1.57
CA GLN A 29 -5.97 -2.52 -0.72
C GLN A 29 -5.59 -1.40 -1.68
N PRO A 30 -6.26 -0.25 -1.62
CA PRO A 30 -5.96 0.83 -2.55
C PRO A 30 -4.50 1.17 -2.30
N VAL A 31 -3.68 1.10 -3.34
CA VAL A 31 -2.35 1.69 -3.28
C VAL A 31 -2.59 3.14 -2.86
N PRO A 32 -2.07 3.58 -1.70
CA PRO A 32 -2.36 4.89 -1.17
C PRO A 32 -2.00 5.92 -2.24
N SER A 33 -2.93 6.80 -2.56
CA SER A 33 -2.64 7.91 -3.46
C SER A 33 -1.46 8.70 -2.88
N SER A 34 -0.67 9.36 -3.73
CA SER A 34 0.47 10.15 -3.23
C SER A 34 0.04 11.19 -2.19
N ALA A 35 -1.19 11.69 -2.26
CA ALA A 35 -1.79 12.58 -1.28
C ALA A 35 -2.01 11.91 0.08
N GLU A 36 -2.60 10.70 0.11
CA GLU A 36 -2.78 9.93 1.35
C GLU A 36 -1.44 9.55 1.96
N PHE A 37 -0.46 9.17 1.14
CA PHE A 37 0.89 8.90 1.60
C PHE A 37 1.52 10.14 2.25
N ARG A 38 1.40 11.32 1.63
CA ARG A 38 1.88 12.58 2.23
C ARG A 38 1.21 12.89 3.56
N ALA A 39 -0.12 12.73 3.63
CA ALA A 39 -0.87 12.96 4.85
C ALA A 39 -0.40 12.01 5.96
N TRP A 40 -0.22 10.73 5.64
CA TRP A 40 0.32 9.74 6.56
C TRP A 40 1.75 10.06 7.01
N VAL A 41 2.64 10.48 6.11
CA VAL A 41 4.00 10.90 6.48
C VAL A 41 3.94 12.10 7.42
N ARG A 42 3.13 13.14 7.12
CA ARG A 42 2.97 14.31 8.00
C ARG A 42 2.49 13.91 9.40
N ALA A 43 1.45 13.09 9.48
CA ALA A 43 0.92 12.62 10.75
C ALA A 43 1.94 11.76 11.52
N SER A 44 2.71 10.92 10.82
CA SER A 44 3.77 10.12 11.42
C SER A 44 4.91 10.98 11.97
N LEU A 45 5.30 12.04 11.25
CA LEU A 45 6.32 12.99 11.71
C LEU A 45 5.87 13.73 12.98
N ASP A 46 4.59 14.13 13.03
CA ASP A 46 3.98 14.80 14.18
C ASP A 46 3.95 13.87 15.41
N VAL A 47 3.47 12.65 15.24
CA VAL A 47 3.40 11.61 16.30
C VAL A 47 4.78 11.25 16.85
N LEU A 48 5.79 11.17 15.99
CA LEU A 48 7.17 10.86 16.41
C LEU A 48 7.94 12.09 16.90
N GLY A 49 7.41 13.31 16.73
CA GLY A 49 8.12 14.55 17.02
C GLY A 49 9.41 14.73 16.21
N VAL A 50 9.52 14.12 15.03
CA VAL A 50 10.72 14.15 14.18
C VAL A 50 10.51 15.01 12.93
N THR A 51 11.59 15.58 12.40
CA THR A 51 11.51 16.40 11.20
C THR A 51 11.64 15.56 9.92
N ALA A 52 11.00 16.01 8.83
CA ALA A 52 11.15 15.40 7.51
C ALA A 52 12.64 15.27 7.09
N SER A 53 13.47 16.27 7.39
CA SER A 53 14.91 16.24 7.12
C SER A 53 15.65 15.12 7.87
N HIS A 54 15.19 14.75 9.07
CA HIS A 54 15.74 13.64 9.83
C HIS A 54 15.41 12.30 9.16
N ILE A 55 14.14 12.09 8.80
CA ILE A 55 13.69 10.88 8.10
C ILE A 55 14.34 10.74 6.72
N ALA A 56 14.44 11.84 5.96
CA ALA A 56 15.10 11.84 4.66
C ALA A 56 16.59 11.43 4.77
N ARG A 57 17.28 11.88 5.82
CA ARG A 57 18.68 11.49 6.06
C ARG A 57 18.79 10.01 6.40
N ARG A 58 17.92 9.51 7.28
CA ARG A 58 17.87 8.10 7.70
C ARG A 58 17.53 7.15 6.54
N ALA A 59 16.62 7.57 5.67
CA ALA A 59 16.22 6.83 4.48
C ALA A 59 17.23 6.94 3.33
N GLY A 60 18.40 7.57 3.54
CA GLY A 60 19.49 7.60 2.55
C GLY A 60 19.23 8.51 1.35
N PHE A 61 18.29 9.45 1.45
CA PHE A 61 18.04 10.40 0.36
C PHE A 61 19.26 11.30 0.13
N LYS A 62 19.73 11.36 -1.12
CA LYS A 62 20.84 12.24 -1.54
C LYS A 62 20.54 13.71 -1.28
N SER A 63 19.27 14.12 -1.33
CA SER A 63 18.85 15.47 -0.98
C SER A 63 17.89 15.45 0.20
N ARG A 64 18.25 16.22 1.25
CA ARG A 64 17.40 16.44 2.43
C ARG A 64 16.09 17.14 2.06
N GLU A 65 16.09 17.87 0.96
CA GLU A 65 14.93 18.62 0.50
C GLU A 65 13.93 17.74 -0.25
N THR A 66 14.29 16.54 -0.73
CA THR A 66 13.37 15.68 -1.50
C THR A 66 12.08 15.39 -0.74
N LEU A 67 12.19 15.04 0.55
CA LEU A 67 11.01 14.77 1.37
C LEU A 67 10.25 16.05 1.70
N LEU A 68 10.94 17.16 1.96
CA LEU A 68 10.29 18.45 2.23
C LEU A 68 9.53 18.99 1.01
N VAL A 69 10.12 18.86 -0.18
CA VAL A 69 9.52 19.25 -1.46
C VAL A 69 8.33 18.34 -1.74
N PHE A 70 8.45 17.02 -1.55
CA PHE A 70 7.31 16.11 -1.65
C PHE A 70 6.18 16.49 -0.69
N LEU A 71 6.52 16.83 0.55
CA LEU A 71 5.55 17.26 1.54
C LEU A 71 5.00 18.67 1.29
N ARG A 72 5.62 19.52 0.47
CA ARG A 72 5.11 20.86 0.14
C ARG A 72 4.34 20.90 -1.18
N GLU A 73 4.78 20.15 -2.18
CA GLU A 73 4.23 20.17 -3.53
C GLU A 73 3.19 19.06 -3.71
N ASP A 74 1.91 19.45 -3.67
CA ASP A 74 0.81 18.49 -3.76
C ASP A 74 0.68 17.75 -5.10
N HIS A 75 1.36 18.22 -6.14
CA HIS A 75 1.38 17.59 -7.46
C HIS A 75 2.61 16.68 -7.67
N ARG A 76 3.59 16.72 -6.78
CA ARG A 76 4.80 15.92 -6.91
C ARG A 76 4.56 14.53 -6.36
N GLY A 77 4.69 13.53 -7.23
CA GLY A 77 4.81 12.14 -6.81
C GLY A 77 6.15 11.87 -6.17
N ILE A 78 6.21 10.81 -5.37
CA ILE A 78 7.45 10.21 -4.91
C ILE A 78 7.57 8.82 -5.53
N GLY A 79 8.78 8.45 -5.95
CA GLY A 79 9.02 7.10 -6.46
C GLY A 79 8.67 6.05 -5.41
N LEU A 80 8.16 4.89 -5.83
CA LEU A 80 7.74 3.82 -4.92
C LEU A 80 8.87 3.33 -4.01
N SER A 81 10.11 3.24 -4.52
CA SER A 81 11.29 2.89 -3.71
C SER A 81 11.50 3.90 -2.58
N ASN A 82 11.47 5.18 -2.90
CA ASN A 82 11.60 6.25 -1.92
C ASN A 82 10.47 6.23 -0.88
N ALA A 83 9.23 5.97 -1.30
CA ALA A 83 8.08 5.83 -0.40
C ALA A 83 8.24 4.63 0.55
N HIS A 84 8.74 3.51 0.03
CA HIS A 84 9.05 2.32 0.82
C HIS A 84 10.13 2.61 1.87
N ASP A 85 11.23 3.24 1.47
CA ASP A 85 12.33 3.59 2.39
C ASP A 85 11.88 4.53 3.51
N ILE A 86 11.09 5.55 3.18
CA ILE A 86 10.49 6.46 4.17
C ILE A 86 9.60 5.68 5.14
N SER A 87 8.76 4.79 4.62
CA SER A 87 7.83 4.01 5.44
C SER A 87 8.57 3.10 6.41
N CYS A 88 9.60 2.40 5.94
CA CYS A 88 10.46 1.55 6.76
C CYS A 88 11.15 2.34 7.87
N VAL A 89 11.69 3.52 7.56
CA VAL A 89 12.33 4.38 8.56
C VAL A 89 11.33 4.89 9.59
N LEU A 90 10.16 5.35 9.17
CA LEU A 90 9.11 5.79 10.10
C LEU A 90 8.69 4.65 11.03
N HIS A 91 8.47 3.45 10.50
CA HIS A 91 8.14 2.27 11.31
C HIS A 91 9.26 1.90 12.27
N SER A 92 10.52 2.03 11.84
CA SER A 92 11.68 1.80 12.71
C SER A 92 11.77 2.83 13.83
N GLU A 93 11.55 4.11 13.56
CA GLU A 93 11.53 5.17 14.58
C GLU A 93 10.37 4.97 15.56
N ALA A 94 9.18 4.63 15.06
CA ALA A 94 8.03 4.31 15.88
C ALA A 94 8.28 3.12 16.81
N LYS A 95 8.91 2.05 16.29
CA LYS A 95 9.33 0.90 17.10
C LYS A 95 10.35 1.30 18.16
N ASN A 96 11.35 2.12 17.81
CA ASN A 96 12.37 2.58 18.75
C ASN A 96 11.78 3.44 19.87
N GLN A 97 10.76 4.25 19.57
CA GLN A 97 10.08 5.10 20.54
C GLN A 97 8.91 4.41 21.25
N ALA A 98 8.60 3.16 20.90
CA ALA A 98 7.40 2.42 21.35
C ALA A 98 6.08 3.19 21.08
N VAL A 99 6.04 3.97 20.00
CA VAL A 99 4.88 4.75 19.56
C VAL A 99 4.19 4.03 18.40
N ARG A 100 2.86 4.12 18.33
CA ARG A 100 2.08 3.55 17.22
C ARG A 100 1.86 4.62 16.15
N LEU A 101 2.26 4.33 14.92
CA LEU A 101 1.99 5.22 13.79
C LEU A 101 0.50 5.21 13.41
N PRO A 102 0.00 6.31 12.85
CA PRO A 102 -1.35 6.36 12.29
C PRO A 102 -1.51 5.33 11.18
N GLU A 103 -2.72 4.80 11.02
CA GLU A 103 -3.02 3.91 9.89
C GLU A 103 -3.10 4.72 8.59
N MET A 104 -2.45 4.21 7.54
CA MET A 104 -2.44 4.85 6.23
C MET A 104 -3.81 4.68 5.57
N GLY A 105 -4.53 5.78 5.34
CA GLY A 105 -5.89 5.77 4.81
C GLY A 105 -7.00 5.66 5.87
N GLY A 106 -6.68 5.88 7.16
CA GLY A 106 -7.65 5.87 8.25
C GLY A 106 -8.67 7.00 8.15
N ARG A 107 -9.88 6.64 7.73
CA ARG A 107 -11.15 7.34 8.01
C ARG A 107 -11.72 6.86 9.32
#